data_AF-A0A512L6C9-F1
#
_entry.id   AF-A0A512L6C9-F1
#
_cell.length_a   1.000
_cell.length_b   1.000
_cell.length_c   1.000
_cell.angle_alpha   90.00
_cell.angle_beta   90.00
_cell.angle_gamma   90.00
#
_symmetry.space_group_name_H-M   'P 1'
#
loop_
_entity.id
_entity.type
_entity.pdbx_description
1 polymer ?
#
loop_
_entity_poly.entity_id
_entity_poly.type
_entity_poly.pdbx_seq_one_letter_code
_entity_poly.pdbx_strand_id
1 'polypeptide(L)' 'MGFDQKGSTVFCVKHGKSGQWDVSEEGFDKPLASFDSPEDAKKYANDLARTQEGSSVKIID' A
#
# COMPACT_ATOMS: atom_id res chain seq x y z
N MET A 1 -22.89 6.80 10.52
CA MET A 1 -21.59 6.97 9.84
C MET A 1 -21.61 6.02 8.64
N GLY A 2 -22.01 6.53 7.48
CA GLY A 2 -22.17 5.75 6.26
C GLY A 2 -20.80 5.41 5.70
N PHE A 3 -20.49 4.12 5.62
CA PHE A 3 -19.34 3.60 4.88
C PHE A 3 -19.67 3.65 3.38
N ASP A 4 -19.89 4.85 2.84
CA ASP A 4 -19.94 5.09 1.41
C ASP A 4 -18.52 5.32 0.90
N GLN A 5 -17.75 4.25 0.80
CA GLN A 5 -16.56 4.25 -0.05
C GLN A 5 -16.61 2.98 -0.88
N LYS A 6 -17.34 3.05 -1.99
CA LYS A 6 -17.16 2.11 -3.09
C LYS A 6 -15.70 2.13 -3.53
N GLY A 7 -14.93 1.15 -3.05
CA GLY A 7 -14.09 0.30 -3.88
C GLY A 7 -12.83 0.90 -4.49
N SER A 8 -12.11 1.76 -3.78
CA SER A 8 -10.72 2.05 -4.16
C SER A 8 -9.81 1.99 -2.95
N THR A 9 -9.20 0.83 -2.75
CA THR A 9 -8.14 0.66 -1.77
C THR A 9 -6.84 1.19 -2.35
N VAL A 10 -6.25 2.20 -1.73
CA VAL A 10 -4.99 2.76 -2.23
C VAL A 10 -3.84 2.25 -1.37
N PHE A 11 -2.95 1.47 -1.96
CA PHE A 11 -1.74 0.98 -1.28
C PHE A 11 -0.64 2.04 -1.40
N CYS A 12 -0.26 2.65 -0.29
CA CYS A 12 0.86 3.59 -0.20
C CYS A 12 2.14 2.85 0.18
N VAL A 13 3.10 2.80 -0.73
CA VAL A 13 4.45 2.28 -0.49
C VAL A 13 5.34 3.46 -0.17
N LYS A 14 5.78 3.60 1.08
CA LYS A 14 6.64 4.71 1.53
C LYS A 14 8.04 4.21 1.82
N HIS A 15 9.05 4.93 1.32
CA HIS A 15 10.44 4.64 1.65
C HIS A 15 10.77 5.24 3.03
N GLY A 16 10.95 4.37 4.00
CA GLY A 16 11.35 4.71 5.35
C GLY A 16 12.82 5.12 5.42
N LYS A 17 13.14 6.00 6.37
CA LYS A 17 14.52 6.50 6.65
C LYS A 17 15.56 5.42 6.94
N SER A 18 15.13 4.19 7.21
CA SER A 18 16.00 3.05 7.50
C SER A 18 16.40 2.24 6.26
N GLY A 19 15.98 2.66 5.06
CA GLY A 19 16.14 1.89 3.82
C GLY A 19 15.05 0.82 3.61
N GLN A 20 14.09 0.76 4.54
CA GLN A 20 12.93 -0.13 4.45
C GLN A 20 11.76 0.55 3.75
N TRP A 21 10.89 -0.23 3.16
CA TRP A 21 9.72 0.13 2.40
C TRP A 21 8.49 -0.34 3.12
N ASP A 22 7.72 0.60 3.66
CA ASP A 22 6.50 0.31 4.36
C ASP A 22 5.32 0.39 3.37
N VAL A 23 4.61 -0.72 3.20
CA VAL A 23 3.35 -0.76 2.46
C VAL A 23 2.22 -0.52 3.45
N SER A 24 1.49 0.56 3.26
CA SER A 24 0.32 0.95 4.06
C SER A 24 -0.91 1.01 3.16
N GLU A 25 -2.09 0.89 3.72
CA GLU A 25 -3.34 1.09 2.97
C GLU A 25 -3.98 2.43 3.34
N GLU A 26 -4.49 3.14 2.35
CA GLU A 26 -5.16 4.43 2.52
C GLU A 26 -6.51 4.19 3.19
N GLY A 27 -6.61 4.57 4.46
CA GLY A 27 -7.71 4.20 5.36
C GLY A 27 -7.26 3.36 6.56
N PHE A 28 -6.02 2.84 6.53
CA PHE A 28 -5.39 2.13 7.64
C PHE A 28 -4.21 2.93 8.21
N ASP A 29 -4.26 3.19 9.52
CA ASP A 29 -3.16 3.86 10.24
C ASP A 29 -1.92 2.97 10.39
N LYS A 30 -2.06 1.66 10.16
CA LYS A 30 -0.96 0.69 10.25
C LYS A 30 -0.40 0.32 8.89
N PRO A 31 0.95 0.22 8.76
CA PRO A 31 1.55 -0.44 7.62
C PRO A 31 1.11 -1.91 7.60
N LEU A 32 0.62 -2.35 6.45
CA LEU A 32 0.26 -3.75 6.17
C LEU A 32 1.51 -4.62 6.22
N ALA A 33 2.60 -4.14 5.63
CA ALA A 33 3.87 -4.85 5.56
C ALA A 33 5.02 -3.86 5.48
N SER A 34 6.19 -4.29 5.93
CA SER A 34 7.45 -3.58 5.77
C SER A 34 8.45 -4.52 5.10
N PHE A 35 9.21 -4.00 4.16
CA PHE A 35 10.17 -4.76 3.36
C PHE A 35 11.47 -4.01 3.28
N ASP A 36 12.61 -4.68 3.35
CA ASP A 36 13.92 -4.01 3.17
C ASP A 36 14.24 -3.71 1.69
N SER A 37 13.39 -4.15 0.77
CA SER A 37 13.59 -4.06 -0.69
C SER A 37 12.46 -3.30 -1.39
N PRO A 38 12.79 -2.35 -2.30
CA PRO A 38 11.79 -1.65 -3.11
C PRO A 38 11.00 -2.59 -4.03
N GLU A 39 11.66 -3.64 -4.54
CA GLU A 39 11.07 -4.60 -5.47
C GLU A 39 9.99 -5.43 -4.79
N ASP A 40 10.28 -5.97 -3.60
CA ASP A 40 9.31 -6.72 -2.80
C ASP A 40 8.14 -5.86 -2.36
N ALA A 41 8.38 -4.63 -1.90
CA ALA A 41 7.34 -3.71 -1.49
C ALA A 41 6.40 -3.32 -2.64
N LYS A 42 6.96 -3.02 -3.82
CA LYS A 42 6.19 -2.71 -5.03
C LYS A 42 5.41 -3.94 -5.51
N LYS A 43 6.04 -5.12 -5.51
CA LYS A 43 5.37 -6.37 -5.92
C LYS A 43 4.22 -6.72 -5.00
N TYR A 44 4.42 -6.58 -3.69
CA TYR A 44 3.38 -6.82 -2.68
C TYR A 44 2.21 -5.85 -2.84
N ALA A 45 2.48 -4.54 -2.95
CA ALA A 45 1.43 -3.56 -3.18
C ALA A 45 0.70 -3.76 -4.52
N ASN A 46 1.42 -4.16 -5.58
CA ASN A 46 0.84 -4.47 -6.88
C ASN A 46 -0.07 -5.70 -6.85
N ASP A 47 0.36 -6.77 -6.16
CA ASP A 47 -0.44 -7.98 -6.02
C ASP A 47 -1.71 -7.72 -5.19
N LEU A 48 -1.60 -6.93 -4.12
CA LEU A 48 -2.75 -6.44 -3.37
C LEU A 48 -3.70 -5.61 -4.24
N ALA A 49 -3.16 -4.67 -5.02
CA ALA A 49 -3.99 -3.88 -5.93
C ALA A 49 -4.65 -4.72 -7.03
N ARG A 50 -4.02 -5.82 -7.44
CA ARG A 50 -4.54 -6.74 -8.45
C ARG A 50 -5.59 -7.70 -7.90
N THR A 51 -5.50 -8.05 -6.62
CA THR A 51 -6.48 -8.90 -5.94
C THR A 51 -7.73 -8.13 -5.52
N GLN A 52 -7.62 -6.82 -5.36
CA GLN A 52 -8.72 -5.97 -4.90
C GLN A 52 -9.15 -5.04 -6.04
N GLU A 53 -10.24 -5.41 -6.74
CA GLU A 53 -10.77 -4.64 -7.87
C GLU A 53 -11.04 -3.18 -7.47
N GLY A 54 -10.45 -2.24 -8.23
CA GLY A 54 -10.56 -0.80 -7.99
C GLY A 54 -9.42 -0.19 -7.16
N SER A 55 -8.42 -0.97 -6.79
CA SER A 55 -7.29 -0.51 -5.98
C SER A 55 -6.19 0.17 -6.78
N SER A 56 -5.43 1.07 -6.15
CA SER A 56 -4.31 1.79 -6.77
C SER A 56 -3.06 1.72 -5.91
N VAL A 57 -1.88 1.64 -6.55
CA VAL A 57 -0.60 1.67 -5.83
C VAL A 57 0.01 3.06 -5.96
N LYS A 58 0.32 3.69 -4.84
CA LYS A 58 1.01 4.97 -4.73
C LYS A 58 2.38 4.74 -4.11
N ILE A 59 3.43 4.99 -4.88
CA ILE A 59 4.81 4.89 -4.39
C ILE A 59 5.25 6.30 -3.99
N ILE A 60 5.63 6.46 -2.73
CA ILE A 60 6.15 7.70 -2.13
C ILE A 60 7.63 7.45 -1.85
N ASP A 61 8.48 8.04 -2.68
CA ASP A 61 9.94 8.09 -2.54
C ASP A 61 10.36 9.32 -1.72
#